data_AF-A0A3M3EK84-F1
#
_entry.id   AF-A0A3M3EK84-F1
#
_cell.length_a   1.000
_cell.length_b   1.000
_cell.length_c   1.000
_cell.angle_alpha   90.00
_cell.angle_beta   90.00
_cell.angle_gamma   90.00
#
_symmetry.space_group_name_H-M   'P 1'
#
loop_
_entity.id
_entity.type
_entity.pdbx_description
1 polymer ?
#
loop_
_entity_poly.entity_id
_entity_poly.type
_entity_poly.pdbx_seq_one_letter_code
_entity_poly.pdbx_strand_id
1 'polypeptide(L)'
;MMQPVYLSCLGLVCAVGLSPAAAAAAMRAGISGFDELPWVEDGLEPIIGARVPTVAEDLHGRARLVEMLVQVLEHSRAALAGRADPGELPLLLCTSEPQRPGSRIDGIVTEVEARSGWLLQRKGAAHVALGHVASIEALSLAERAMDQADRDACLIVAVDSLTDPRCLLWLEQSGRLKNTLRSDGVIPGEGAAVLLVSRKPMNAAPLVVRGVGTGNDAATVFNDEPQLGLGMTTAVAAAIAQAGVAMHDIAWRSSDVSGEAYGFEDLALVQSRLMQQTRPTQDLWHPASYVGDCGAALGAIQIAWIEQAFARGYAPGPIALVHSSSANGARAAAVISGTVRER
;
A
#
# COMPACT_ATOMS: atom_id res chain seq x y z
N MET A 1 4.02 8.09 26.84
CA MET A 1 3.48 6.84 26.29
C MET A 1 2.54 7.25 25.17
N MET A 2 2.84 6.90 23.90
CA MET A 2 1.90 7.17 22.80
C MET A 2 0.60 6.39 23.06
N GLN A 3 -0.53 7.02 22.78
CA GLN A 3 -1.80 6.32 22.81
C GLN A 3 -1.82 5.26 21.69
N PRO A 4 -2.41 4.08 21.92
CA PRO A 4 -2.51 3.07 20.89
C PRO A 4 -3.33 3.60 19.72
N VAL A 5 -2.78 3.45 18.51
CA VAL A 5 -3.47 3.75 17.26
C VAL A 5 -3.93 2.43 16.65
N TYR A 6 -5.24 2.32 16.43
CA TYR A 6 -5.88 1.17 15.84
C TYR A 6 -6.07 1.37 14.34
N LEU A 7 -6.03 0.26 13.60
CA LEU A 7 -6.06 0.24 12.15
C LEU A 7 -7.03 -0.85 11.66
N SER A 8 -7.78 -0.54 10.60
CA SER A 8 -8.66 -1.50 9.93
C SER A 8 -8.73 -1.23 8.44
N CYS A 9 -8.83 -2.27 7.61
CA CYS A 9 -9.11 -2.12 6.19
C CYS A 9 -10.61 -2.26 5.94
N LEU A 10 -11.25 -1.16 5.52
CA LEU A 10 -12.70 -1.14 5.28
C LEU A 10 -13.07 -1.64 3.89
N GLY A 11 -12.20 -1.38 2.91
CA GLY A 11 -12.43 -1.72 1.51
C GLY A 11 -11.11 -1.84 0.76
N LEU A 12 -11.13 -2.70 -0.25
CA LEU A 12 -10.02 -2.95 -1.13
C LEU A 12 -10.56 -3.35 -2.51
N VAL A 13 -10.04 -2.75 -3.56
CA VAL A 13 -10.21 -3.21 -4.95
C VAL A 13 -8.82 -3.38 -5.57
N CYS A 14 -8.54 -4.56 -6.09
CA CYS A 14 -7.32 -4.90 -6.82
C CYS A 14 -7.63 -6.00 -7.84
N ALA A 15 -6.61 -6.42 -8.60
CA ALA A 15 -6.78 -7.41 -9.67
C ALA A 15 -7.36 -8.75 -9.23
N VAL A 16 -7.12 -9.16 -7.97
CA VAL A 16 -7.54 -10.48 -7.46
C VAL A 16 -8.71 -10.42 -6.47
N GLY A 17 -9.24 -9.24 -6.16
CA GLY A 17 -10.34 -9.14 -5.21
C GLY A 17 -10.91 -7.74 -5.02
N LEU A 18 -12.21 -7.69 -4.73
CA LEU A 18 -13.00 -6.48 -4.50
C LEU A 18 -13.37 -6.26 -3.02
N SER A 19 -12.71 -7.00 -2.13
CA SER A 19 -12.78 -6.78 -0.69
C SER A 19 -11.47 -7.25 -0.04
N PRO A 20 -11.16 -6.79 1.18
CA PRO A 20 -9.97 -7.26 1.91
C PRO A 20 -9.95 -8.78 2.03
N ALA A 21 -11.09 -9.37 2.38
CA ALA A 21 -11.28 -10.81 2.52
C ALA A 21 -11.04 -11.59 1.22
N ALA A 22 -11.61 -11.14 0.10
CA ALA A 22 -11.48 -11.82 -1.19
C ALA A 22 -10.04 -11.75 -1.70
N ALA A 23 -9.42 -10.56 -1.66
CA ALA A 23 -8.05 -10.37 -2.11
C ALA A 23 -7.06 -11.20 -1.28
N ALA A 24 -7.19 -11.19 0.05
CA ALA A 24 -6.34 -11.99 0.93
C ALA A 24 -6.50 -13.50 0.70
N ALA A 25 -7.72 -13.97 0.43
CA ALA A 25 -7.97 -15.37 0.09
C ALA A 25 -7.31 -15.76 -1.24
N ALA A 26 -7.43 -14.92 -2.27
CA ALA A 26 -6.81 -15.15 -3.58
C ALA A 26 -5.27 -15.16 -3.49
N MET A 27 -4.67 -14.15 -2.86
CA MET A 27 -3.21 -14.09 -2.66
C MET A 27 -2.68 -15.29 -1.86
N ARG A 28 -3.38 -15.67 -0.79
CA ARG A 28 -3.02 -16.86 0.01
C ARG A 28 -3.15 -18.17 -0.78
N ALA A 29 -4.09 -18.24 -1.73
CA ALA A 29 -4.26 -19.38 -2.62
C ALA A 29 -3.26 -19.40 -3.79
N GLY A 30 -2.42 -18.36 -3.92
CA GLY A 30 -1.48 -18.23 -5.03
C GLY A 30 -2.12 -17.79 -6.35
N ILE A 31 -3.35 -17.25 -6.31
CA ILE A 31 -4.04 -16.76 -7.51
C ILE A 31 -3.41 -15.43 -7.91
N SER A 32 -2.91 -15.37 -9.15
CA SER A 32 -2.41 -14.14 -9.76
C SER A 32 -3.48 -13.48 -10.63
N GLY A 33 -3.53 -12.15 -10.57
CA GLY A 33 -4.37 -11.31 -11.42
C GLY A 33 -3.62 -10.74 -12.62
N PHE A 34 -2.51 -11.38 -13.02
CA PHE A 34 -1.76 -11.00 -14.21
C PHE A 34 -2.50 -11.40 -15.48
N ASP A 35 -2.61 -10.46 -16.41
CA ASP A 35 -3.24 -10.65 -17.71
C ASP A 35 -2.60 -9.74 -18.77
N GLU A 36 -2.89 -10.01 -20.03
CA GLU A 36 -2.48 -9.15 -21.15
C GLU A 36 -3.22 -7.81 -21.09
N LEU A 37 -2.47 -6.71 -21.12
CA LEU A 37 -3.02 -5.37 -21.26
C LEU A 37 -3.34 -5.07 -22.74
N PRO A 38 -4.25 -4.12 -23.04
CA PRO A 38 -4.55 -3.71 -24.41
C PRO A 38 -3.44 -2.86 -25.05
N TRP A 39 -2.20 -2.99 -24.57
CA TRP A 39 -1.03 -2.25 -24.98
C TRP A 39 0.09 -3.23 -25.31
N VAL A 40 0.87 -2.89 -26.33
CA VAL A 40 2.03 -3.67 -26.75
C VAL A 40 3.31 -2.93 -26.38
N GLU A 41 4.35 -3.69 -26.09
CA GLU A 41 5.71 -3.17 -25.94
C GLU A 41 6.35 -2.86 -27.31
N ASP A 42 7.53 -2.23 -27.30
CA ASP A 42 8.34 -1.97 -28.50
C ASP A 42 8.61 -3.24 -29.34
N GLY A 43 8.63 -4.42 -28.68
CA GLY A 43 8.75 -5.73 -29.31
C GLY A 43 7.48 -6.25 -30.01
N LEU A 44 6.38 -5.51 -29.98
CA LEU A 44 5.04 -5.89 -30.47
C LEU A 44 4.37 -7.04 -29.71
N GLU A 45 4.89 -7.39 -28.53
CA GLU A 45 4.28 -8.36 -27.63
C GLU A 45 3.33 -7.66 -26.64
N PRO A 46 2.28 -8.33 -26.14
CA PRO A 46 1.41 -7.76 -25.12
C PRO A 46 2.16 -7.44 -23.82
N ILE A 47 1.89 -6.28 -23.24
CA ILE A 47 2.38 -5.96 -21.89
C ILE A 47 1.56 -6.77 -20.88
N ILE A 48 2.23 -7.47 -19.97
CA ILE A 48 1.56 -8.15 -18.86
C ILE A 48 1.39 -7.18 -17.69
N GLY A 49 0.19 -7.12 -17.13
CA GLY A 49 -0.11 -6.30 -15.95
C GLY A 49 -1.29 -6.84 -15.14
N ALA A 50 -1.68 -6.11 -14.10
CA ALA A 50 -2.73 -6.52 -13.17
C ALA A 50 -3.78 -5.41 -13.03
N ARG A 51 -4.91 -5.56 -13.73
CA ARG A 51 -6.00 -4.56 -13.73
C ARG A 51 -7.11 -4.95 -12.76
N VAL A 52 -7.79 -3.97 -12.18
CA VAL A 52 -9.04 -4.20 -11.45
C VAL A 52 -10.12 -4.61 -12.48
N PRO A 53 -10.69 -5.82 -12.37
CA PRO A 53 -11.53 -6.40 -13.43
C PRO A 53 -12.89 -5.70 -13.59
N THR A 54 -13.35 -4.99 -12.56
CA THR A 54 -14.63 -4.25 -12.58
C THR A 54 -14.52 -2.83 -13.13
N VAL A 55 -13.33 -2.38 -13.52
CA VAL A 55 -13.13 -1.06 -14.09
C VAL A 55 -13.02 -1.21 -15.60
N ALA A 56 -13.97 -0.58 -16.32
CA ALA A 56 -14.08 -0.69 -17.78
C ALA A 56 -12.75 -0.40 -18.50
N GLU A 57 -12.51 -1.12 -19.60
CA GLU A 57 -11.20 -1.16 -20.22
C GLU A 57 -10.76 0.16 -20.85
N ASP A 58 -11.73 0.92 -21.35
CA ASP A 58 -11.60 2.22 -22.02
C ASP A 58 -11.40 3.40 -21.05
N LEU A 59 -11.58 3.16 -19.74
CA LEU A 59 -11.27 4.15 -18.72
C LEU A 59 -9.75 4.21 -18.49
N HIS A 60 -9.20 5.39 -18.72
CA HIS A 60 -7.80 5.71 -18.49
C HIS A 60 -7.64 6.93 -17.58
N GLY A 61 -6.42 7.14 -17.08
CA GLY A 61 -6.07 8.33 -16.34
C GLY A 61 -6.97 8.57 -15.12
N ARG A 62 -7.38 9.83 -14.96
CA ARG A 62 -8.25 10.27 -13.85
C ARG A 62 -9.55 9.48 -13.78
N ALA A 63 -10.21 9.23 -14.90
CA ALA A 63 -11.51 8.54 -14.92
C ALA A 63 -11.39 7.12 -14.33
N ARG A 64 -10.27 6.44 -14.62
CA ARG A 64 -9.96 5.13 -14.04
C ARG A 64 -9.74 5.19 -12.52
N LEU A 65 -8.99 6.18 -12.04
CA LEU A 65 -8.78 6.38 -10.60
C LEU A 65 -10.08 6.73 -9.87
N VAL A 66 -10.91 7.60 -10.44
CA VAL A 66 -12.23 7.94 -9.89
C VAL A 66 -13.10 6.70 -9.80
N GLU A 67 -13.11 5.85 -10.82
CA GLU A 67 -13.89 4.61 -10.80
C GLU A 67 -13.45 3.68 -9.65
N MET A 68 -12.15 3.44 -9.50
CA MET A 68 -11.64 2.64 -8.38
C MET A 68 -11.96 3.26 -7.02
N LEU A 69 -11.85 4.59 -6.89
CA LEU A 69 -12.21 5.31 -5.67
C LEU A 69 -13.69 5.17 -5.34
N VAL A 70 -14.58 5.33 -6.31
CA VAL A 70 -16.03 5.16 -6.11
C VAL A 70 -16.34 3.73 -5.68
N GLN A 71 -15.77 2.72 -6.35
CA GLN A 71 -16.00 1.32 -6.01
C GLN A 71 -15.49 0.97 -4.61
N VAL A 72 -14.27 1.41 -4.24
CA VAL A 72 -13.71 1.08 -2.92
C VAL A 72 -14.46 1.76 -1.77
N LEU A 73 -14.94 3.00 -1.98
CA LEU A 73 -15.75 3.71 -0.99
C LEU A 73 -17.12 3.04 -0.84
N GLU A 74 -17.75 2.61 -1.93
CA GLU A 74 -19.01 1.87 -1.89
C GLU A 74 -18.86 0.56 -1.11
N HIS A 75 -17.82 -0.23 -1.38
CA HIS A 75 -17.53 -1.46 -0.64
C HIS A 75 -17.22 -1.21 0.85
N SER A 76 -16.71 -0.01 1.18
CA SER A 76 -16.39 0.38 2.56
C SER A 76 -17.62 0.80 3.38
N ARG A 77 -18.77 1.11 2.74
CA ARG A 77 -19.99 1.57 3.42
C ARG A 77 -20.45 0.60 4.51
N ALA A 78 -20.58 -0.68 4.18
CA ALA A 78 -21.07 -1.68 5.12
C ALA A 78 -20.11 -1.85 6.30
N ALA A 79 -18.80 -1.75 6.06
CA ALA A 79 -17.79 -1.84 7.11
C ALA A 79 -17.75 -0.60 8.02
N LEU A 80 -18.14 0.57 7.50
CA LEU A 80 -18.17 1.83 8.25
C LEU A 80 -19.51 2.07 8.97
N ALA A 81 -20.60 1.49 8.46
CA ALA A 81 -21.95 1.65 8.99
C ALA A 81 -22.01 1.34 10.50
N GLY A 82 -22.53 2.29 11.28
CA GLY A 82 -22.64 2.18 12.73
C GLY A 82 -21.34 2.36 13.51
N ARG A 83 -20.21 2.62 12.84
CA ARG A 83 -18.90 2.88 13.48
C ARG A 83 -18.54 4.36 13.46
N ALA A 84 -18.72 5.03 12.32
CA ALA A 84 -18.54 6.46 12.16
C ALA A 84 -19.32 6.97 10.94
N ASP A 85 -19.61 8.26 10.90
CA ASP A 85 -20.07 8.92 9.68
C ASP A 85 -18.85 9.31 8.83
N PRO A 86 -18.70 8.78 7.60
CA PRO A 86 -17.59 9.17 6.71
C PRO A 86 -17.50 10.68 6.48
N GLY A 87 -18.62 11.42 6.53
CA GLY A 87 -18.61 12.88 6.37
C GLY A 87 -18.02 13.66 7.53
N GLU A 88 -17.77 12.99 8.64
CA GLU A 88 -17.11 13.56 9.81
C GLU A 88 -15.63 13.20 9.91
N LEU A 89 -15.12 12.31 9.06
CA LEU A 89 -13.75 11.80 9.17
C LEU A 89 -12.81 12.60 8.26
N PRO A 90 -11.69 13.15 8.78
CA PRO A 90 -10.65 13.72 7.93
C PRO A 90 -10.10 12.67 6.97
N LEU A 91 -9.80 13.12 5.74
CA LEU A 91 -9.32 12.29 4.64
C LEU A 91 -7.83 12.52 4.36
N LEU A 92 -7.04 11.45 4.43
CA LEU A 92 -5.68 11.38 3.90
C LEU A 92 -5.70 10.64 2.56
N LEU A 93 -5.70 11.39 1.46
CA LEU A 93 -5.70 10.83 0.11
C LEU A 93 -4.27 10.50 -0.32
N CYS A 94 -3.96 9.23 -0.55
CA CYS A 94 -2.66 8.75 -1.00
C CYS A 94 -2.67 8.45 -2.50
N THR A 95 -1.73 9.03 -3.24
CA THR A 95 -1.59 8.84 -4.69
C THR A 95 -0.13 8.76 -5.10
N SER A 96 0.08 8.53 -6.40
CA SER A 96 1.37 8.65 -7.08
C SER A 96 2.12 9.94 -6.74
N GLU A 97 3.45 9.84 -6.75
CA GLU A 97 4.36 10.97 -6.73
C GLU A 97 4.14 11.93 -7.93
N PRO A 98 4.31 13.26 -7.76
CA PRO A 98 4.06 14.22 -8.83
C PRO A 98 4.97 14.06 -10.05
N GLN A 99 6.15 13.47 -9.87
CA GLN A 99 7.14 13.27 -10.93
C GLN A 99 6.76 12.13 -11.89
N ARG A 100 5.90 11.19 -11.47
CA ARG A 100 5.49 10.07 -12.32
C ARG A 100 4.46 10.54 -13.35
N PRO A 101 4.70 10.31 -14.66
CA PRO A 101 3.71 10.60 -15.69
C PRO A 101 2.43 9.82 -15.46
N GLY A 102 1.26 10.43 -15.66
CA GLY A 102 -0.01 9.73 -15.47
C GLY A 102 -1.18 10.65 -15.18
N SER A 103 -2.09 10.16 -14.34
CA SER A 103 -3.37 10.79 -14.02
C SER A 103 -3.21 12.13 -13.29
N ARG A 104 -3.81 13.18 -13.85
CA ARG A 104 -4.05 14.41 -13.08
C ARG A 104 -5.10 14.13 -12.01
N ILE A 105 -4.82 14.53 -10.79
CA ILE A 105 -5.68 14.31 -9.62
C ILE A 105 -6.53 15.53 -9.26
N ASP A 106 -6.35 16.64 -9.97
CA ASP A 106 -7.13 17.87 -9.73
C ASP A 106 -8.63 17.58 -9.84
N GLY A 107 -9.38 17.97 -8.81
CA GLY A 107 -10.83 17.76 -8.75
C GLY A 107 -11.29 16.31 -8.54
N ILE A 108 -10.38 15.35 -8.32
CA ILE A 108 -10.73 13.94 -8.15
C ILE A 108 -11.70 13.73 -6.99
N VAL A 109 -11.47 14.43 -5.87
CA VAL A 109 -12.32 14.26 -4.69
C VAL A 109 -13.73 14.78 -4.95
N THR A 110 -13.88 15.95 -5.58
CA THR A 110 -15.21 16.50 -5.91
C THR A 110 -16.00 15.57 -6.83
N GLU A 111 -15.33 14.96 -7.82
CA GLU A 111 -15.97 13.99 -8.71
C GLU A 111 -16.38 12.71 -7.97
N VAL A 112 -15.51 12.21 -7.08
CA VAL A 112 -15.82 11.05 -6.24
C VAL A 112 -16.99 11.34 -5.30
N GLU A 113 -17.05 12.52 -4.68
CA GLU A 113 -18.18 12.93 -3.83
C GLU A 113 -19.49 12.96 -4.63
N ALA A 114 -19.46 13.54 -5.83
CA ALA A 114 -20.63 13.63 -6.71
C ALA A 114 -21.15 12.24 -7.15
N ARG A 115 -20.24 11.29 -7.40
CA ARG A 115 -20.59 9.93 -7.87
C ARG A 115 -20.93 8.98 -6.73
N SER A 116 -20.23 9.05 -5.61
CA SER A 116 -20.42 8.16 -4.45
C SER A 116 -21.53 8.64 -3.52
N GLY A 117 -21.85 9.94 -3.53
CA GLY A 117 -22.76 10.55 -2.56
C GLY A 117 -22.19 10.67 -1.14
N TRP A 118 -20.89 10.40 -0.94
CA TRP A 118 -20.19 10.71 0.30
C TRP A 118 -19.64 12.12 0.22
N LEU A 119 -19.96 12.97 1.21
CA LEU A 119 -19.29 14.25 1.38
C LEU A 119 -18.09 14.01 2.30
N LEU A 120 -16.87 14.32 1.86
CA LEU A 120 -15.67 14.00 2.63
C LEU A 120 -15.19 15.22 3.42
N GLN A 121 -14.85 15.03 4.69
CA GLN A 121 -14.46 16.14 5.55
C GLN A 121 -13.13 16.75 5.09
N ARG A 122 -13.14 18.07 4.90
CA ARG A 122 -11.95 18.84 4.47
C ARG A 122 -11.07 19.30 5.63
N LYS A 123 -11.65 19.48 6.82
CA LYS A 123 -10.91 19.83 8.04
C LYS A 123 -10.00 18.65 8.41
N GLY A 124 -8.69 18.89 8.50
CA GLY A 124 -7.69 17.86 8.76
C GLY A 124 -7.36 16.96 7.56
N ALA A 125 -7.93 17.24 6.37
CA ALA A 125 -7.61 16.48 5.17
C ALA A 125 -6.23 16.85 4.62
N ALA A 126 -5.54 15.87 4.06
CA ALA A 126 -4.28 16.09 3.38
C ALA A 126 -4.15 15.17 2.16
N HIS A 127 -3.34 15.59 1.21
CA HIS A 127 -2.98 14.81 0.04
C HIS A 127 -1.52 14.36 0.18
N VAL A 128 -1.31 13.05 0.16
CA VAL A 128 -0.03 12.36 0.34
C VAL A 128 0.39 11.78 -1.00
N ALA A 129 0.94 12.63 -1.88
CA ALA A 129 1.48 12.21 -3.18
C ALA A 129 2.93 11.72 -3.05
N LEU A 130 3.11 10.55 -2.44
CA LEU A 130 4.43 9.96 -2.19
C LEU A 130 4.58 8.56 -2.82
N GLY A 131 3.65 8.15 -3.68
CA GLY A 131 3.73 6.84 -4.33
C GLY A 131 3.67 5.70 -3.34
N HIS A 132 4.50 4.68 -3.55
CA HIS A 132 4.59 3.44 -2.77
C HIS A 132 4.61 3.64 -1.24
N VAL A 133 5.24 4.71 -0.75
CA VAL A 133 5.35 4.98 0.69
C VAL A 133 4.12 5.70 1.27
N ALA A 134 3.26 6.26 0.43
CA ALA A 134 2.18 7.18 0.84
C ALA A 134 1.24 6.58 1.89
N SER A 135 0.79 5.34 1.69
CA SER A 135 -0.13 4.67 2.63
C SER A 135 0.48 4.46 4.02
N ILE A 136 1.79 4.17 4.10
CA ILE A 136 2.49 3.97 5.37
C ILE A 136 2.79 5.31 6.04
N GLU A 137 3.26 6.30 5.27
CA GLU A 137 3.51 7.65 5.78
C GLU A 137 2.24 8.32 6.29
N ALA A 138 1.09 8.06 5.65
CA ALA A 138 -0.20 8.55 6.10
C ALA A 138 -0.57 8.08 7.52
N LEU A 139 -0.04 6.93 7.98
CA LEU A 139 -0.21 6.50 9.39
C LEU A 139 0.43 7.49 10.37
N SER A 140 1.57 8.10 10.02
CA SER A 140 2.23 9.12 10.85
C SER A 140 1.52 10.47 10.80
N LEU A 141 0.70 10.70 9.77
CA LEU A 141 -0.09 11.93 9.62
C LEU A 141 -1.48 11.81 10.25
N ALA A 142 -1.96 10.59 10.49
CA ALA A 142 -3.29 10.29 11.01
C ALA A 142 -3.61 11.01 12.33
N GLU A 143 -2.68 11.01 13.30
CA GLU A 143 -2.87 11.69 14.58
C GLU A 143 -3.10 13.21 14.40
N ARG A 144 -2.27 13.86 13.58
CA ARG A 144 -2.41 15.30 13.29
C ARG A 144 -3.72 15.59 12.55
N ALA A 145 -4.13 14.73 11.62
CA ALA A 145 -5.38 14.86 10.90
C ALA A 145 -6.59 14.78 11.85
N MET A 146 -6.58 13.80 12.75
CA MET A 146 -7.57 13.62 13.82
C MET A 146 -7.65 14.84 14.76
N ASP A 147 -6.50 15.35 15.21
CA ASP A 147 -6.41 16.55 16.06
C ASP A 147 -6.98 17.79 15.37
N GLN A 148 -6.59 18.04 14.13
CA GLN A 148 -7.09 19.18 13.36
C GLN A 148 -8.59 19.09 13.11
N ALA A 149 -9.10 17.88 12.87
CA ALA A 149 -10.52 17.64 12.66
C ALA A 149 -11.36 17.69 13.94
N ASP A 150 -10.73 17.59 15.13
CA ASP A 150 -11.39 17.32 16.41
C ASP A 150 -12.19 16.01 16.38
N ARG A 151 -11.52 14.93 15.94
CA ARG A 151 -12.12 13.60 15.74
C ARG A 151 -11.20 12.51 16.28
N ASP A 152 -11.79 11.37 16.63
CA ASP A 152 -11.06 10.19 17.16
C ASP A 152 -10.69 9.15 16.09
N ALA A 153 -11.02 9.42 14.82
CA ALA A 153 -10.73 8.56 13.68
C ALA A 153 -10.46 9.38 12.41
N CYS A 154 -9.72 8.80 11.47
CA CYS A 154 -9.49 9.34 10.13
C CYS A 154 -9.50 8.24 9.06
N LEU A 155 -9.79 8.63 7.83
CA LEU A 155 -9.69 7.75 6.66
C LEU A 155 -8.37 7.97 5.94
N ILE A 156 -7.66 6.88 5.66
CA ILE A 156 -6.59 6.87 4.65
C ILE A 156 -7.18 6.20 3.42
N VAL A 157 -7.23 6.92 2.30
CA VAL A 157 -7.74 6.39 1.04
C VAL A 157 -6.60 6.42 0.05
N ALA A 158 -6.19 5.26 -0.44
CA ALA A 158 -5.10 5.12 -1.38
C ALA A 158 -5.62 4.64 -2.74
N VAL A 159 -5.10 5.22 -3.82
CA VAL A 159 -5.42 4.79 -5.19
C VAL A 159 -4.23 5.01 -6.10
N ASP A 160 -3.97 4.05 -6.99
CA ASP A 160 -2.96 4.18 -8.03
C ASP A 160 -3.23 3.24 -9.21
N SER A 161 -2.67 3.57 -10.36
CA SER A 161 -2.65 2.70 -11.53
C SER A 161 -1.37 2.90 -12.31
N LEU A 162 -0.51 1.89 -12.31
CA LEU A 162 0.67 1.82 -13.18
C LEU A 162 0.30 1.25 -14.56
N THR A 163 -0.94 0.81 -14.76
CA THR A 163 -1.46 0.34 -16.05
C THR A 163 -1.92 1.47 -16.97
N ASP A 164 -1.82 2.73 -16.53
CA ASP A 164 -2.05 3.90 -17.40
C ASP A 164 -1.02 3.93 -18.55
N PRO A 165 -1.43 4.17 -19.81
CA PRO A 165 -0.52 4.12 -20.96
C PRO A 165 0.69 5.03 -20.83
N ARG A 166 0.55 6.18 -20.16
CA ARG A 166 1.67 7.11 -19.94
C ARG A 166 2.64 6.60 -18.88
N CYS A 167 2.15 5.89 -17.88
CA CYS A 167 2.98 5.17 -16.91
C CYS A 167 3.72 4.03 -17.60
N LEU A 168 3.03 3.23 -18.43
CA LEU A 168 3.62 2.11 -19.16
C LEU A 168 4.76 2.56 -20.07
N LEU A 169 4.53 3.59 -20.90
CA LEU A 169 5.56 4.16 -21.76
C LEU A 169 6.75 4.69 -20.95
N TRP A 170 6.49 5.33 -19.80
CA TRP A 170 7.56 5.82 -18.94
C TRP A 170 8.36 4.67 -18.29
N LEU A 171 7.70 3.59 -17.85
CA LEU A 171 8.38 2.40 -17.33
C LEU A 171 9.23 1.73 -18.42
N GLU A 172 8.72 1.65 -19.65
CA GLU A 172 9.45 1.10 -20.79
C GLU A 172 10.68 1.95 -21.14
N GLN A 173 10.51 3.27 -21.29
CA GLN A 173 11.59 4.21 -21.60
C GLN A 173 12.66 4.30 -20.50
N SER A 174 12.27 4.09 -19.25
CA SER A 174 13.21 4.02 -18.12
C SER A 174 13.83 2.63 -17.96
N GLY A 175 13.47 1.65 -18.79
CA GLY A 175 13.99 0.29 -18.70
C GLY A 175 13.55 -0.46 -17.45
N ARG A 176 12.38 -0.10 -16.90
CA ARG A 176 11.82 -0.64 -15.66
C ARG A 176 10.58 -1.51 -15.88
N LEU A 177 10.00 -1.51 -17.08
CA LEU A 177 8.90 -2.42 -17.40
C LEU A 177 9.41 -3.85 -17.56
N LYS A 178 8.81 -4.80 -16.86
CA LYS A 178 9.08 -6.23 -17.09
C LYS A 178 8.48 -6.63 -18.43
N ASN A 179 9.27 -7.26 -19.28
CA ASN A 179 8.82 -7.74 -20.58
C ASN A 179 9.63 -8.94 -21.08
N THR A 180 9.41 -9.34 -22.34
CA THR A 180 10.07 -10.52 -22.93
C THR A 180 11.59 -10.36 -23.05
N LEU A 181 12.07 -9.13 -23.20
CA LEU A 181 13.49 -8.78 -23.31
C LEU A 181 14.13 -8.41 -21.97
N ARG A 182 13.32 -8.13 -20.95
CA ARG A 182 13.73 -7.61 -19.65
C ARG A 182 13.00 -8.32 -18.52
N SER A 183 13.69 -9.27 -17.91
CA SER A 183 13.19 -9.99 -16.74
C SER A 183 13.30 -9.19 -15.43
N ASP A 184 14.25 -8.25 -15.35
CA ASP A 184 14.43 -7.33 -14.23
C ASP A 184 13.59 -6.07 -14.44
N GLY A 185 12.38 -6.09 -13.88
CA GLY A 185 11.41 -5.04 -14.11
C GLY A 185 10.12 -5.26 -13.33
N VAL A 186 9.30 -4.22 -13.30
CA VAL A 186 8.00 -4.14 -12.65
C VAL A 186 6.92 -4.75 -13.52
N ILE A 187 6.05 -5.55 -12.92
CA ILE A 187 4.74 -5.88 -13.51
C ILE A 187 3.74 -4.81 -13.05
N PRO A 188 3.23 -3.94 -13.95
CA PRO A 188 2.34 -2.84 -13.59
C PRO A 188 1.01 -3.35 -13.05
N GLY A 189 0.57 -2.80 -11.92
CA GLY A 189 -0.71 -3.12 -11.31
C GLY A 189 -1.53 -1.87 -11.01
N GLU A 190 -2.72 -2.09 -10.46
CA GLU A 190 -3.56 -1.01 -9.96
C GLU A 190 -4.44 -1.45 -8.81
N GLY A 191 -4.91 -0.49 -8.04
CA GLY A 191 -5.86 -0.75 -6.98
C GLY A 191 -6.21 0.49 -6.18
N ALA A 192 -7.20 0.32 -5.31
CA ALA A 192 -7.55 1.30 -4.30
C ALA A 192 -7.93 0.63 -2.98
N ALA A 193 -7.65 1.30 -1.87
CA ALA A 193 -7.95 0.80 -0.54
C ALA A 193 -8.42 1.94 0.38
N VAL A 194 -9.27 1.59 1.34
CA VAL A 194 -9.74 2.49 2.40
C VAL A 194 -9.34 1.88 3.74
N LEU A 195 -8.49 2.58 4.47
CA LEU A 195 -8.11 2.25 5.84
C LEU A 195 -8.79 3.22 6.81
N LEU A 196 -9.24 2.68 7.93
CA LEU A 196 -9.72 3.44 9.08
C LEU A 196 -8.63 3.40 10.14
N VAL A 197 -8.20 4.59 10.57
CA VAL A 197 -7.28 4.77 11.70
C VAL A 197 -8.04 5.41 12.83
N SER A 198 -7.87 4.93 14.06
CA SER A 198 -8.63 5.43 15.21
C SER A 198 -7.88 5.32 16.53
N ARG A 199 -8.22 6.18 17.50
CA ARG A 199 -7.68 6.12 18.88
C ARG A 199 -8.30 5.03 19.74
N LYS A 200 -9.44 4.52 19.31
CA LYS A 200 -10.22 3.48 19.99
C LYS A 200 -10.44 2.32 19.03
N PRO A 201 -10.50 1.08 19.53
CA PRO A 201 -10.80 -0.06 18.67
C PRO A 201 -12.22 0.06 18.12
N MET A 202 -12.36 0.02 16.79
CA MET A 202 -13.67 0.14 16.11
C MET A 202 -14.15 -1.16 15.47
N ASN A 203 -13.40 -2.26 15.65
CA ASN A 203 -13.78 -3.61 15.24
C ASN A 203 -13.41 -4.62 16.34
N ALA A 204 -13.87 -5.87 16.20
CA ALA A 204 -13.65 -6.91 17.22
C ALA A 204 -12.20 -7.44 17.27
N ALA A 205 -11.43 -7.26 16.20
CA ALA A 205 -10.05 -7.73 16.07
C ALA A 205 -9.20 -6.66 15.38
N PRO A 206 -8.88 -5.55 16.06
CA PRO A 206 -8.19 -4.43 15.45
C PRO A 206 -6.71 -4.75 15.26
N LEU A 207 -6.15 -4.23 14.18
CA LEU A 207 -4.71 -4.05 14.12
C LEU A 207 -4.32 -2.89 15.02
N VAL A 208 -3.10 -2.95 15.57
CA VAL A 208 -2.49 -1.87 16.33
C VAL A 208 -1.21 -1.45 15.62
N VAL A 209 -1.09 -0.17 15.32
CA VAL A 209 0.15 0.44 14.83
C VAL A 209 1.07 0.63 16.03
N ARG A 210 2.20 -0.08 16.04
CA ARG A 210 3.16 -0.09 17.15
C ARG A 210 4.29 0.90 16.94
N GLY A 211 4.66 1.13 15.68
CA GLY A 211 5.64 2.11 15.29
C GLY A 211 5.61 2.33 13.79
N VAL A 212 6.01 3.53 13.37
CA VAL A 212 6.14 3.95 11.98
C VAL A 212 7.48 4.66 11.85
N GLY A 213 8.19 4.40 10.76
CA GLY A 213 9.46 5.02 10.48
C GLY A 213 9.57 5.38 9.01
N THR A 214 10.30 6.45 8.75
CA THR A 214 10.60 6.92 7.40
C THR A 214 12.11 7.05 7.24
N GLY A 215 12.55 7.03 5.99
CA GLY A 215 13.94 7.21 5.62
C GLY A 215 14.05 7.61 4.16
N ASN A 216 15.27 7.89 3.73
CA ASN A 216 15.54 8.25 2.35
C ASN A 216 16.87 7.64 1.90
N ASP A 217 16.86 6.95 0.77
CA ASP A 217 18.06 6.49 0.08
C ASP A 217 18.50 7.54 -0.94
N ALA A 218 19.82 7.78 -1.01
CA ALA A 218 20.42 8.62 -2.06
C ALA A 218 20.45 7.88 -3.40
N ALA A 219 20.69 6.57 -3.36
CA ALA A 219 20.51 5.68 -4.49
C ALA A 219 19.03 5.57 -4.83
N THR A 220 18.72 5.71 -6.12
CA THR A 220 17.38 5.58 -6.68
C THR A 220 17.46 4.69 -7.92
N VAL A 221 16.31 4.25 -8.42
CA VAL A 221 16.25 3.53 -9.70
C VAL A 221 16.55 4.42 -10.92
N PHE A 222 16.82 5.71 -10.71
CA PHE A 222 17.08 6.71 -11.75
C PHE A 222 18.51 7.26 -11.72
N ASN A 223 19.39 6.73 -10.87
CA ASN A 223 20.78 7.17 -10.78
C ASN A 223 21.75 6.00 -10.58
N ASP A 224 23.04 6.28 -10.71
CA ASP A 224 24.11 5.28 -10.58
C ASP A 224 24.72 5.25 -9.17
N GLU A 225 24.06 5.86 -8.19
CA GLU A 225 24.52 5.82 -6.80
C GLU A 225 24.38 4.38 -6.25
N PRO A 226 25.38 3.86 -5.53
CA PRO A 226 25.36 2.48 -5.07
C PRO A 226 24.22 2.24 -4.08
N GLN A 227 23.45 1.18 -4.29
CA GLN A 227 22.39 0.79 -3.37
C GLN A 227 22.98 0.27 -2.06
N LEU A 228 22.86 1.08 -1.02
CA LEU A 228 23.32 0.75 0.32
C LEU A 228 22.16 0.43 1.26
N GLY A 229 20.90 0.66 0.91
CA GLY A 229 19.73 0.40 1.76
C GLY A 229 19.76 1.09 3.13
N LEU A 230 20.40 2.25 3.23
CA LEU A 230 20.54 3.01 4.48
C LEU A 230 19.24 3.70 4.86
N GLY A 231 18.51 4.23 3.88
CA GLY A 231 17.19 4.82 4.03
C GLY A 231 16.19 3.80 4.55
N MET A 232 16.10 2.62 3.92
CA MET A 232 15.20 1.58 4.40
C MET A 232 15.62 1.06 5.78
N THR A 233 16.94 0.93 6.04
CA THR A 233 17.43 0.55 7.36
C THR A 233 17.00 1.57 8.42
N THR A 234 17.08 2.87 8.10
CA THR A 234 16.63 3.95 8.98
C THR A 234 15.13 3.87 9.25
N ALA A 235 14.31 3.68 8.20
CA ALA A 235 12.87 3.56 8.33
C ALA A 235 12.47 2.38 9.23
N VAL A 236 13.03 1.19 8.98
CA VAL A 236 12.73 0.00 9.78
C VAL A 236 13.26 0.14 11.20
N ALA A 237 14.48 0.66 11.39
CA ALA A 237 15.05 0.89 12.72
C ALA A 237 14.19 1.83 13.58
N ALA A 238 13.69 2.92 12.98
CA ALA A 238 12.79 3.84 13.67
C ALA A 238 11.46 3.17 14.04
N ALA A 239 10.87 2.39 13.12
CA ALA A 239 9.60 1.70 13.38
C ALA A 239 9.72 0.64 14.50
N ILE A 240 10.78 -0.18 14.50
CA ILE A 240 11.00 -1.20 15.54
C ILE A 240 11.37 -0.56 16.89
N ALA A 241 12.15 0.53 16.88
CA ALA A 241 12.49 1.27 18.09
C ALA A 241 11.24 1.89 18.75
N GLN A 242 10.37 2.51 17.95
CA GLN A 242 9.11 3.05 18.44
C GLN A 242 8.17 1.96 18.97
N ALA A 243 8.15 0.79 18.32
CA ALA A 243 7.37 -0.36 18.76
C ALA A 243 7.91 -1.06 20.01
N GLY A 244 9.17 -0.79 20.39
CA GLY A 244 9.85 -1.43 21.51
C GLY A 244 10.17 -2.91 21.24
N VAL A 245 10.47 -3.25 19.99
CA VAL A 245 10.80 -4.61 19.54
C VAL A 245 12.07 -4.62 18.71
N ALA A 246 12.66 -5.80 18.50
CA ALA A 246 13.77 -5.99 17.58
C ALA A 246 13.34 -6.68 16.29
N MET A 247 14.18 -6.63 15.26
CA MET A 247 13.91 -7.29 13.96
C MET A 247 13.68 -8.80 14.09
N HIS A 248 14.32 -9.45 15.07
CA HIS A 248 14.14 -10.87 15.35
C HIS A 248 12.83 -11.20 16.08
N ASP A 249 12.08 -10.21 16.59
CA ASP A 249 10.75 -10.39 17.17
C ASP A 249 9.63 -10.32 16.12
N ILE A 250 9.90 -9.72 14.96
CA ILE A 250 8.96 -9.59 13.84
C ILE A 250 8.68 -10.98 13.24
N ALA A 251 7.46 -11.50 13.35
CA ALA A 251 7.15 -12.85 12.92
C ALA A 251 7.22 -13.03 11.40
N TRP A 252 6.78 -12.04 10.62
CA TRP A 252 6.89 -11.99 9.17
C TRP A 252 6.92 -10.55 8.66
N ARG A 253 7.33 -10.39 7.41
CA ARG A 253 7.42 -9.11 6.72
C ARG A 253 6.51 -9.11 5.50
N SER A 254 6.04 -7.94 5.13
CA SER A 254 5.38 -7.68 3.85
C SER A 254 6.11 -6.55 3.16
N SER A 255 6.46 -6.73 1.89
CA SER A 255 7.14 -5.73 1.05
C SER A 255 6.35 -5.45 -0.22
N ASP A 256 6.51 -4.23 -0.72
CA ASP A 256 5.99 -3.74 -2.00
C ASP A 256 6.82 -4.16 -3.23
N VAL A 257 7.95 -4.86 -3.06
CA VAL A 257 8.82 -5.22 -4.19
C VAL A 257 8.04 -5.98 -5.27
N SER A 258 8.19 -5.53 -6.52
CA SER A 258 7.33 -5.90 -7.66
C SER A 258 8.08 -6.48 -8.86
N GLY A 259 9.37 -6.82 -8.69
CA GLY A 259 10.16 -7.58 -9.68
C GLY A 259 11.57 -7.04 -9.92
N GLU A 260 11.85 -5.79 -9.55
CA GLU A 260 13.16 -5.17 -9.73
C GLU A 260 14.18 -5.66 -8.69
N ALA A 261 15.38 -6.06 -9.15
CA ALA A 261 16.49 -6.52 -8.32
C ALA A 261 16.88 -5.48 -7.26
N TYR A 262 16.87 -4.20 -7.63
CA TYR A 262 17.10 -3.06 -6.73
C TYR A 262 16.24 -3.12 -5.45
N GLY A 263 14.95 -3.49 -5.59
CA GLY A 263 14.04 -3.62 -4.46
C GLY A 263 14.37 -4.83 -3.59
N PHE A 264 14.74 -5.97 -4.19
CA PHE A 264 15.11 -7.19 -3.46
C PHE A 264 16.43 -7.02 -2.67
N GLU A 265 17.41 -6.30 -3.22
CA GLU A 265 18.66 -5.97 -2.52
C GLU A 265 18.40 -5.20 -1.22
N ASP A 266 17.49 -4.22 -1.26
CA ASP A 266 17.08 -3.47 -0.07
C ASP A 266 16.57 -4.39 1.05
N LEU A 267 15.75 -5.40 0.72
CA LEU A 267 15.19 -6.33 1.71
C LEU A 267 16.28 -7.17 2.40
N ALA A 268 17.29 -7.59 1.63
CA ALA A 268 18.40 -8.39 2.13
C ALA A 268 19.36 -7.55 2.99
N LEU A 269 19.69 -6.33 2.55
CA LEU A 269 20.56 -5.41 3.29
C LEU A 269 19.96 -5.02 4.65
N VAL A 270 18.68 -4.66 4.67
CA VAL A 270 17.98 -4.26 5.91
C VAL A 270 17.90 -5.42 6.89
N GLN A 271 17.57 -6.63 6.39
CA GLN A 271 17.53 -7.82 7.25
C GLN A 271 18.91 -8.10 7.86
N SER A 272 19.95 -8.08 7.04
CA SER A 272 21.33 -8.37 7.49
C SER A 272 21.83 -7.39 8.54
N ARG A 273 21.42 -6.11 8.46
CA ARG A 273 21.82 -5.08 9.44
C ARG A 273 21.06 -5.16 10.76
N LEU A 274 19.76 -5.44 10.71
CA LEU A 274 18.89 -5.33 11.88
C LEU A 274 18.67 -6.67 12.59
N MET A 275 18.92 -7.80 11.93
CA MET A 275 18.80 -9.14 12.49
C MET A 275 20.00 -9.47 13.40
N GLN A 276 19.91 -9.10 14.67
CA GLN A 276 20.98 -9.32 15.66
C GLN A 276 20.98 -10.73 16.29
N GLN A 277 19.92 -11.49 16.10
CA GLN A 277 19.78 -12.86 16.61
C GLN A 277 19.26 -13.76 15.49
N THR A 278 19.71 -15.02 15.47
CA THR A 278 19.23 -15.98 14.48
C THR A 278 17.80 -16.40 14.78
N ARG A 279 17.04 -16.64 13.72
CA ARG A 279 15.71 -17.27 13.79
C ARG A 279 15.57 -18.27 12.65
N PRO A 280 14.82 -19.38 12.84
CA PRO A 280 14.73 -20.42 11.81
C PRO A 280 14.15 -19.91 10.49
N THR A 281 13.06 -19.14 10.56
CA THR A 281 12.39 -18.55 9.40
C THR A 281 11.81 -17.18 9.75
N GLN A 282 11.69 -16.32 8.74
CA GLN A 282 10.94 -15.07 8.78
C GLN A 282 10.32 -14.87 7.41
N ASP A 283 9.04 -15.20 7.30
CA ASP A 283 8.34 -15.14 6.02
C ASP A 283 8.35 -13.71 5.46
N LEU A 284 8.39 -13.62 4.14
CA LEU A 284 8.34 -12.37 3.39
C LEU A 284 7.22 -12.48 2.37
N TRP A 285 6.17 -11.68 2.56
CA TRP A 285 5.02 -11.63 1.68
C TRP A 285 5.20 -10.53 0.64
N HIS A 286 4.88 -10.89 -0.61
CA HIS A 286 5.03 -10.02 -1.77
C HIS A 286 3.67 -9.93 -2.48
N PRO A 287 2.77 -9.01 -2.08
CA PRO A 287 1.47 -8.90 -2.73
C PRO A 287 1.60 -8.60 -4.22
N ALA A 288 2.63 -7.87 -4.64
CA ALA A 288 2.86 -7.53 -6.03
C ALA A 288 3.04 -8.76 -6.93
N SER A 289 3.42 -9.92 -6.38
CA SER A 289 3.45 -11.20 -7.10
C SER A 289 2.06 -11.68 -7.57
N TYR A 290 0.98 -11.08 -7.06
CA TYR A 290 -0.40 -11.43 -7.36
C TYR A 290 -1.19 -10.27 -7.97
N VAL A 291 -0.92 -9.04 -7.51
CA VAL A 291 -1.69 -7.84 -7.91
C VAL A 291 -0.89 -6.84 -8.73
N GLY A 292 0.36 -7.15 -9.04
CA GLY A 292 1.29 -6.24 -9.69
C GLY A 292 1.69 -5.10 -8.77
N ASP A 293 2.42 -4.14 -9.33
CA ASP A 293 2.78 -2.93 -8.61
C ASP A 293 1.60 -1.94 -8.59
N CYS A 294 0.90 -1.90 -7.47
CA CYS A 294 -0.22 -0.98 -7.25
C CYS A 294 0.20 0.40 -6.71
N GLY A 295 1.48 0.79 -6.81
CA GLY A 295 1.99 2.10 -6.40
C GLY A 295 1.53 2.51 -4.99
N ALA A 296 0.89 3.68 -4.89
CA ALA A 296 0.42 4.23 -3.62
C ALA A 296 -0.59 3.36 -2.85
N ALA A 297 -1.33 2.48 -3.54
CA ALA A 297 -2.26 1.57 -2.90
C ALA A 297 -1.58 0.33 -2.29
N LEU A 298 -0.34 0.02 -2.69
CA LEU A 298 0.31 -1.24 -2.33
C LEU A 298 0.59 -1.36 -0.82
N GLY A 299 1.00 -0.28 -0.14
CA GLY A 299 1.12 -0.25 1.32
C GLY A 299 -0.20 -0.60 2.03
N ALA A 300 -1.34 -0.12 1.53
CA ALA A 300 -2.64 -0.43 2.08
C ALA A 300 -3.09 -1.86 1.77
N ILE A 301 -2.73 -2.41 0.60
CA ILE A 301 -2.94 -3.83 0.26
C ILE A 301 -2.18 -4.75 1.21
N GLN A 302 -0.93 -4.41 1.53
CA GLN A 302 -0.13 -5.15 2.52
C GLN A 302 -0.80 -5.19 3.89
N ILE A 303 -1.28 -4.03 4.36
CA ILE A 303 -2.04 -3.89 5.62
C ILE A 303 -3.32 -4.72 5.59
N ALA A 304 -4.08 -4.68 4.50
CA ALA A 304 -5.30 -5.45 4.33
C ALA A 304 -5.03 -6.96 4.44
N TRP A 305 -3.95 -7.44 3.82
CA TRP A 305 -3.60 -8.86 3.88
C TRP A 305 -3.19 -9.29 5.30
N ILE A 306 -2.44 -8.44 6.01
CA ILE A 306 -2.08 -8.66 7.42
C ILE A 306 -3.32 -8.69 8.30
N GLU A 307 -4.26 -7.76 8.13
CA GLU A 307 -5.53 -7.74 8.88
C GLU A 307 -6.27 -9.07 8.71
N GLN A 308 -6.41 -9.55 7.46
CA GLN A 308 -7.10 -10.80 7.18
C GLN A 308 -6.34 -12.02 7.72
N ALA A 309 -5.02 -11.97 7.80
CA ALA A 309 -4.22 -13.02 8.43
C ALA A 309 -4.54 -13.18 9.92
N PHE A 310 -4.64 -12.07 10.64
CA PHE A 310 -5.07 -12.09 12.03
C PHE A 310 -6.54 -12.51 12.16
N ALA A 311 -7.44 -11.87 11.41
CA ALA A 311 -8.87 -12.12 11.48
C ALA A 311 -9.25 -13.59 11.21
N ARG A 312 -8.47 -14.27 10.36
CA ARG A 312 -8.72 -15.65 9.91
C ARG A 312 -7.78 -16.69 10.52
N GLY A 313 -6.91 -16.31 11.46
CA GLY A 313 -6.06 -17.25 12.19
C GLY A 313 -4.95 -17.92 11.37
N TYR A 314 -4.44 -17.23 10.35
CA TYR A 314 -3.27 -17.69 9.58
C TYR A 314 -2.05 -16.74 9.67
N ALA A 315 -2.11 -15.71 10.50
CA ALA A 315 -0.96 -14.88 10.84
C ALA A 315 0.21 -15.76 11.36
N PRO A 316 1.43 -15.63 10.82
CA PRO A 316 2.61 -16.36 11.30
C PRO A 316 2.99 -16.07 12.76
N GLY A 317 2.51 -14.96 13.34
CA GLY A 317 2.72 -14.62 14.74
C GLY A 317 2.01 -13.32 15.14
N PRO A 318 2.39 -12.70 16.27
CA PRO A 318 1.69 -11.54 16.81
C PRO A 318 2.11 -10.19 16.20
N ILE A 319 3.26 -10.12 15.52
CA ILE A 319 3.86 -8.87 15.05
C ILE A 319 4.35 -9.03 13.61
N ALA A 320 3.93 -8.12 12.75
CA ALA A 320 4.34 -8.01 11.35
C ALA A 320 5.07 -6.69 11.11
N LEU A 321 5.94 -6.69 10.10
CA LEU A 321 6.54 -5.47 9.55
C LEU A 321 6.03 -5.26 8.13
N VAL A 322 5.49 -4.08 7.84
CA VAL A 322 5.20 -3.63 6.48
C VAL A 322 6.27 -2.62 6.09
N HIS A 323 6.78 -2.68 4.88
CA HIS A 323 7.71 -1.68 4.37
C HIS A 323 7.51 -1.42 2.89
N SER A 324 7.82 -0.19 2.47
CA SER A 324 7.66 0.25 1.09
C SER A 324 8.76 1.21 0.66
N SER A 325 9.08 1.15 -0.62
CA SER A 325 10.17 1.86 -1.27
C SER A 325 9.66 2.62 -2.49
N SER A 326 9.78 3.94 -2.47
CA SER A 326 9.54 4.75 -3.66
C SER A 326 10.72 4.67 -4.63
N ALA A 327 10.42 4.75 -5.93
CA ALA A 327 11.42 4.90 -6.98
C ALA A 327 12.35 6.13 -6.76
N ASN A 328 11.86 7.16 -6.06
CA ASN A 328 12.60 8.41 -5.80
C ASN A 328 13.45 8.38 -4.51
N GLY A 329 13.62 7.21 -3.90
CA GLY A 329 14.47 7.05 -2.71
C GLY A 329 13.74 7.16 -1.37
N ALA A 330 12.49 7.64 -1.32
CA ALA A 330 11.71 7.64 -0.08
C ALA A 330 11.45 6.20 0.41
N ARG A 331 11.48 6.00 1.72
CA ARG A 331 11.31 4.70 2.40
C ARG A 331 10.37 4.86 3.58
N ALA A 332 9.47 3.91 3.77
CA ALA A 332 8.60 3.87 4.93
C ALA A 332 8.43 2.45 5.46
N ALA A 333 8.25 2.34 6.77
CA ALA A 333 8.01 1.09 7.45
C ALA A 333 7.01 1.27 8.59
N ALA A 334 6.21 0.24 8.86
CA ALA A 334 5.31 0.18 10.02
C ALA A 334 5.35 -1.19 10.69
N VAL A 335 5.45 -1.19 12.02
CA VAL A 335 5.27 -2.39 12.84
C VAL A 335 3.81 -2.48 13.26
N ILE A 336 3.19 -3.60 12.94
CA ILE A 336 1.77 -3.84 13.16
C ILE A 336 1.61 -5.08 14.02
N SER A 337 0.73 -5.01 15.03
CA SER A 337 0.36 -6.18 15.82
C SER A 337 -1.14 -6.45 15.75
N GLY A 338 -1.53 -7.69 15.98
CA GLY A 338 -2.92 -8.13 16.06
C GLY A 338 -3.07 -9.33 16.99
N THR A 339 -4.31 -9.70 17.28
CA THR A 339 -4.60 -10.87 18.13
C THR A 339 -4.40 -12.16 17.34
N VAL A 340 -3.49 -13.02 17.79
CA VAL A 340 -3.31 -14.37 17.25
C VAL A 340 -4.39 -15.27 17.86
N ARG A 341 -5.15 -15.97 17.01
CA ARG A 341 -6.05 -17.03 17.48
C ARG A 341 -5.24 -18.29 17.70
N GLU A 342 -5.33 -18.86 18.90
CA GLU A 342 -4.86 -20.23 19.14
C GLU A 342 -5.67 -21.18 18.25
N ARG A 343 -4.98 -22.10 17.58
CA ARG A 343 -5.59 -23.12 16.72
C ARG A 343 -6.08 -24.29 17.54
#